data_AF-A0A1I3LHP8-F1
#
_entry.id   AF-A0A1I3LHP8-F1
#
_cell.length_a   1.000
_cell.length_b   1.000
_cell.length_c   1.000
_cell.angle_alpha   90.00
_cell.angle_beta   90.00
_cell.angle_gamma   90.00
#
_symmetry.space_group_name_H-M   'P 1'
#
loop_
_entity.id
_entity.type
_entity.pdbx_description
1 polymer ?
#
loop_
_entity_poly.entity_id
_entity_poly.type
_entity_poly.pdbx_seq_one_letter_code
_entity_poly.pdbx_strand_id
1 'polypeptide(L)'
;MSADITDDEQERIEEFLSKYFDRDHNQRLSSFDEEETEESSIDEAEEIKSVVDRTRNIYDERGKGYLGLALCFVLSVEDLSQEDPWLDEFNPGLDWEDDIQPRYEQKGIDYRTDQNIDTLTLRDNDQEVGIRGRINDIGDFFHQTMNRTNFPNAPGHYTGNWRDHIEILESAFSLSQSGRRESAERIIELGLDCLQSKDYPKREPAFSQPFLEILNNYERKHDNEMGGLAYQAMVYGYATAEWPHLSLRASSVRTGSSRQHRFGDIDGYHGPDLMISIEAKDRIIDEDDIDTELGTMMKLAERSTTISIAVCKEVEKEAREILQEEDVKVITDKDLTIQLRTWDYHKQNLALQGMVHFLEHIEENPTATRRLLRFVKNVDPNNSALAHLDGEDGSS
;
A
#
# COMPACT_ATOMS: atom_id res chain seq x y z
N MET A 1 11.19 24.95 11.77
CA MET A 1 12.29 23.97 11.69
C MET A 1 12.15 23.40 10.30
N SER A 2 13.06 23.78 9.39
CA SER A 2 13.11 23.22 8.04
C SER A 2 13.20 21.71 8.18
N ALA A 3 12.29 20.96 7.57
CA ALA A 3 12.49 19.53 7.43
C ALA A 3 13.65 19.35 6.45
N ASP A 4 14.77 18.81 6.90
CA ASP A 4 15.89 18.50 5.99
C ASP A 4 15.39 17.47 4.97
N ILE A 5 15.57 17.78 3.69
CA ILE A 5 15.17 16.92 2.57
C ILE A 5 15.98 15.63 2.65
N THR A 6 15.29 14.49 2.57
CA THR A 6 15.95 13.18 2.60
C THR A 6 16.61 12.86 1.26
N ASP A 7 17.65 12.00 1.26
CA ASP A 7 18.32 11.57 0.02
C ASP A 7 17.33 10.98 -1.03
N ASP A 8 16.31 10.24 -0.55
CA ASP A 8 15.24 9.67 -1.40
C ASP A 8 14.27 10.74 -1.92
N GLU A 9 14.00 11.81 -1.16
CA GLU A 9 13.25 12.96 -1.67
C GLU A 9 14.07 13.73 -2.72
N GLN A 10 15.39 13.90 -2.51
CA GLN A 10 16.26 14.56 -3.48
C GLN A 10 16.33 13.79 -4.80
N GLU A 11 16.49 12.47 -4.77
CA GLU A 11 16.50 11.62 -5.97
C GLU A 11 15.20 11.78 -6.79
N ARG A 12 14.05 11.87 -6.10
CA ARG A 12 12.74 12.07 -6.75
C ARG A 12 12.58 13.47 -7.35
N ILE A 13 13.13 14.50 -6.70
CA ILE A 13 13.17 15.87 -7.24
C ILE A 13 14.00 15.87 -8.53
N GLU A 14 15.18 15.26 -8.51
CA GLU A 14 16.05 15.16 -9.68
C GLU A 14 15.37 14.42 -10.84
N GLU A 15 14.72 13.29 -10.56
CA GLU A 15 13.97 12.52 -11.57
C GLU A 15 12.84 13.37 -12.18
N PHE A 16 12.09 14.11 -11.36
CA PHE A 16 11.03 14.98 -11.84
C PHE A 16 11.56 16.11 -12.73
N LEU A 17 12.59 16.83 -12.28
CA LEU A 17 13.16 17.95 -13.02
C LEU A 17 13.87 17.50 -14.30
N SER A 18 14.44 16.29 -14.34
CA SER A 18 15.10 15.75 -15.54
C SER A 18 14.18 15.61 -16.76
N LYS A 19 12.86 15.64 -16.56
CA LYS A 19 11.86 15.63 -17.65
C LYS A 19 11.79 16.94 -18.42
N TYR A 20 12.24 18.03 -17.79
CA TYR A 20 12.19 19.39 -18.31
C TYR A 20 13.58 19.93 -18.63
N PHE A 21 14.57 19.59 -17.79
CA PHE A 21 15.94 20.04 -17.94
C PHE A 21 16.81 18.87 -18.44
N ASP A 22 17.06 18.81 -19.76
CA ASP A 22 17.82 17.72 -20.39
C ASP A 22 19.30 17.67 -19.92
N ARG A 23 19.84 16.45 -19.74
CA ARG A 23 21.21 16.24 -19.24
C ARG A 23 22.29 16.56 -20.28
N ASP A 24 21.98 16.53 -21.58
CA ASP A 24 22.97 16.71 -22.65
C ASP A 24 23.40 18.19 -22.86
N HIS A 25 22.59 19.17 -22.42
CA HIS A 25 22.98 20.59 -22.49
C HIS A 25 23.87 21.05 -21.32
N ASN A 26 23.79 20.38 -20.16
CA ASN A 26 24.69 20.63 -19.02
C ASN A 26 26.18 20.36 -19.35
N GLN A 27 26.49 19.59 -20.40
CA GLN A 27 27.88 19.40 -20.85
C GLN A 27 28.43 20.61 -21.63
N ARG A 28 27.60 21.45 -22.26
CA ARG A 28 28.07 22.66 -22.97
C ARG A 28 28.61 23.73 -22.02
N LEU A 29 28.09 23.80 -20.80
CA LEU A 29 28.56 24.70 -19.73
C LEU A 29 29.96 24.36 -19.22
N SER A 30 30.44 23.12 -19.40
CA SER A 30 31.83 22.76 -19.05
C SER A 30 32.88 23.22 -20.09
N SER A 31 32.44 23.88 -21.16
CA SER A 31 33.31 24.34 -22.27
C SER A 31 33.27 25.84 -22.54
N PHE A 32 32.56 26.62 -21.74
CA PHE A 32 32.58 28.09 -21.78
C PHE A 32 33.16 28.62 -20.46
N ASP A 33 34.48 28.64 -20.39
CA ASP A 33 35.20 29.37 -19.35
C ASP A 33 35.53 30.78 -19.86
N GLU A 34 35.37 31.73 -18.95
CA GLU A 34 35.95 33.09 -18.92
C GLU A 34 35.28 34.18 -19.78
N GLU A 35 34.08 34.65 -19.38
CA GLU A 35 33.71 36.10 -19.36
C GLU A 35 32.33 36.43 -18.74
N GLU A 36 31.67 35.55 -17.98
CA GLU A 36 30.55 35.99 -17.13
C GLU A 36 31.08 36.81 -15.94
N THR A 37 30.71 38.08 -15.88
CA THR A 37 31.12 39.00 -14.82
C THR A 37 30.46 38.62 -13.50
N GLU A 38 31.21 38.67 -12.38
CA GLU A 38 30.70 38.38 -11.02
C GLU A 38 29.41 39.16 -10.66
N GLU A 39 29.14 40.28 -11.33
CA GLU A 39 27.94 41.11 -11.12
C GLU A 39 26.66 40.46 -11.71
N SER A 40 26.75 39.84 -12.90
CA SER A 40 25.60 39.17 -13.54
C SER A 40 25.10 37.94 -12.78
N SER A 41 26.01 37.20 -12.14
CA SER A 41 25.66 36.02 -11.33
C SER A 41 25.09 36.39 -9.95
N ILE A 42 25.46 37.56 -9.41
CA ILE A 42 24.85 38.10 -8.19
C ILE A 42 23.42 38.56 -8.48
N ASP A 43 23.21 39.28 -9.58
CA ASP A 43 21.89 39.79 -9.97
C ASP A 43 20.90 38.64 -10.25
N GLU A 44 21.35 37.57 -10.93
CA GLU A 44 20.52 36.40 -11.16
C GLU A 44 20.17 35.66 -9.85
N ALA A 45 21.13 35.51 -8.93
CA ALA A 45 20.88 34.89 -7.63
C ALA A 45 19.86 35.67 -6.78
N GLU A 46 19.87 37.00 -6.87
CA GLU A 46 18.84 37.85 -6.26
C GLU A 46 17.48 37.66 -6.90
N GLU A 47 17.41 37.51 -8.22
CA GLU A 47 16.15 37.26 -8.93
C GLU A 47 15.58 35.87 -8.61
N ILE A 48 16.41 34.81 -8.56
CA ILE A 48 16.00 33.46 -8.09
C ILE A 48 15.37 33.55 -6.70
N LYS A 49 16.01 34.28 -5.78
CA LYS A 49 15.49 34.47 -4.43
C LYS A 49 14.15 35.23 -4.46
N SER A 50 14.06 36.28 -5.28
CA SER A 50 12.83 37.07 -5.47
C SER A 50 11.67 36.19 -5.95
N VAL A 51 11.90 35.28 -6.90
CA VAL A 51 10.91 34.32 -7.38
C VAL A 51 10.41 33.42 -6.25
N VAL A 52 11.31 32.86 -5.45
CA VAL A 52 10.95 31.98 -4.33
C VAL A 52 10.19 32.76 -3.25
N ASP A 53 10.62 33.98 -2.93
CA ASP A 53 9.96 34.85 -1.94
C ASP A 53 8.55 35.27 -2.42
N ARG A 54 8.39 35.67 -3.69
CA ARG A 54 7.08 35.95 -4.30
C ARG A 54 6.19 34.71 -4.26
N THR A 55 6.74 33.53 -4.57
CA THR A 55 6.03 32.24 -4.51
C THR A 55 5.54 31.94 -3.10
N ARG A 56 6.39 32.16 -2.09
CA ARG A 56 6.02 32.03 -0.68
C ARG A 56 4.88 32.95 -0.30
N ASN A 57 4.97 34.23 -0.69
CA ASN A 57 3.95 35.22 -0.37
C ASN A 57 2.59 34.84 -0.97
N ILE A 58 2.53 34.47 -2.25
CA ILE A 58 1.25 34.06 -2.87
C ILE A 58 0.70 32.75 -2.29
N TYR A 59 1.58 31.82 -1.89
CA TYR A 59 1.18 30.61 -1.18
C TYR A 59 0.49 30.95 0.14
N ASP A 60 1.07 31.86 0.93
CA ASP A 60 0.53 32.26 2.23
C ASP A 60 -0.76 33.06 2.11
N GLU A 61 -0.86 33.94 1.12
CA GLU A 61 -2.00 34.82 0.92
C GLU A 61 -3.20 34.13 0.24
N ARG A 62 -2.94 33.34 -0.80
CA ARG A 62 -3.99 32.80 -1.69
C ARG A 62 -4.10 31.27 -1.65
N GLY A 63 -3.12 30.60 -1.08
CA GLY A 63 -3.18 29.17 -0.76
C GLY A 63 -2.32 28.27 -1.65
N LYS A 64 -2.39 26.98 -1.34
CA LYS A 64 -1.41 25.96 -1.75
C LYS A 64 -1.23 25.77 -3.26
N GLY A 65 -2.27 25.99 -4.06
CA GLY A 65 -2.21 25.78 -5.50
C GLY A 65 -1.38 26.82 -6.25
N TYR A 66 -1.11 27.96 -5.62
CA TYR A 66 -0.29 29.02 -6.19
C TYR A 66 1.21 28.68 -6.19
N LEU A 67 1.66 27.77 -5.33
CA LEU A 67 2.97 27.13 -5.46
C LEU A 67 3.06 26.35 -6.78
N GLY A 68 2.00 25.61 -7.13
CA GLY A 68 1.88 24.93 -8.41
C GLY A 68 1.89 25.88 -9.60
N LEU A 69 1.24 27.04 -9.48
CA LEU A 69 1.23 28.05 -10.53
C LEU A 69 2.63 28.65 -10.78
N ALA A 70 3.37 28.98 -9.72
CA ALA A 70 4.73 29.50 -9.84
C ALA A 70 5.67 28.48 -10.49
N LEU A 71 5.62 27.23 -10.03
CA LEU A 71 6.39 26.14 -10.64
C LEU A 71 5.96 25.90 -12.10
N CYS A 72 4.66 26.08 -12.41
CA CYS A 72 4.17 26.01 -13.77
C CYS A 72 4.80 27.07 -14.69
N PHE A 73 5.01 28.29 -14.20
CA PHE A 73 5.64 29.35 -14.99
C PHE A 73 7.08 28.99 -15.31
N VAL A 74 7.88 28.66 -14.29
CA VAL A 74 9.30 28.30 -14.46
C VAL A 74 9.48 27.16 -15.45
N LEU A 75 8.73 26.07 -15.26
CA LEU A 75 8.82 24.89 -16.13
C LEU A 75 8.24 25.14 -17.54
N SER A 76 7.26 26.03 -17.70
CA SER A 76 6.76 26.39 -19.03
C SER A 76 7.75 27.24 -19.80
N VAL A 77 8.47 28.16 -19.15
CA VAL A 77 9.52 28.93 -19.82
C VAL A 77 10.69 28.03 -20.18
N GLU A 78 11.05 27.06 -19.34
CA GLU A 78 12.07 26.07 -19.70
C GLU A 78 11.68 25.22 -20.92
N ASP A 79 10.42 24.83 -21.05
CA ASP A 79 9.99 24.11 -22.25
C ASP A 79 10.14 24.99 -23.50
N LEU A 80 9.86 26.29 -23.41
CA LEU A 80 10.05 27.23 -24.52
C LEU A 80 11.52 27.44 -24.86
N SER A 81 12.42 27.45 -23.87
CA SER A 81 13.86 27.66 -24.12
C SER A 81 14.51 26.52 -24.90
N GLN A 82 13.89 25.34 -24.96
CA GLN A 82 14.39 24.24 -25.78
C GLN A 82 14.43 24.57 -27.28
N GLU A 83 13.56 25.47 -27.76
CA GLU A 83 13.46 25.87 -29.16
C GLU A 83 13.73 27.38 -29.38
N ASP A 84 13.76 28.19 -28.31
CA ASP A 84 14.02 29.64 -28.37
C ASP A 84 15.30 30.03 -27.59
N PRO A 85 16.46 30.17 -28.27
CA PRO A 85 17.74 30.52 -27.66
C PRO A 85 17.77 31.89 -26.95
N TRP A 86 16.77 32.74 -27.15
CA TRP A 86 16.69 34.00 -26.40
C TRP A 86 16.47 33.82 -24.90
N LEU A 87 16.01 32.63 -24.51
CA LEU A 87 15.78 32.25 -23.12
C LEU A 87 16.97 31.51 -22.49
N ASP A 88 18.10 31.36 -23.20
CA ASP A 88 19.25 30.61 -22.69
C ASP A 88 20.01 31.38 -21.60
N GLU A 89 20.17 32.69 -21.78
CA GLU A 89 20.98 33.58 -20.93
C GLU A 89 20.12 34.41 -19.99
N PHE A 90 20.73 34.89 -18.90
CA PHE A 90 20.07 35.80 -17.96
C PHE A 90 19.80 37.17 -18.61
N ASN A 91 18.54 37.59 -18.59
CA ASN A 91 18.09 38.86 -19.17
C ASN A 91 17.27 39.66 -18.15
N PRO A 92 17.92 40.47 -17.31
CA PRO A 92 17.24 41.21 -16.25
C PRO A 92 16.35 42.32 -16.82
N GLY A 93 15.17 42.49 -16.23
CA GLY A 93 14.29 43.63 -16.52
C GLY A 93 13.44 43.46 -17.79
N LEU A 94 13.18 42.22 -18.20
CA LEU A 94 12.15 41.93 -19.21
C LEU A 94 10.77 42.34 -18.69
N ASP A 95 10.01 43.03 -19.53
CA ASP A 95 8.63 43.39 -19.26
C ASP A 95 7.66 42.54 -20.08
N TRP A 96 6.54 42.15 -19.46
CA TRP A 96 5.54 41.33 -20.14
C TRP A 96 4.95 41.99 -21.38
N GLU A 97 4.55 43.27 -21.31
CA GLU A 97 3.85 43.96 -22.39
C GLU A 97 4.80 44.36 -23.52
N ASP A 98 6.00 44.82 -23.16
CA ASP A 98 6.95 45.39 -24.12
C ASP A 98 7.87 44.34 -24.77
N ASP A 99 8.27 43.29 -24.05
CA ASP A 99 9.28 42.32 -24.52
C ASP A 99 8.71 40.92 -24.78
N ILE A 100 7.95 40.37 -23.82
CA ILE A 100 7.54 38.95 -23.84
C ILE A 100 6.29 38.73 -24.72
N GLN A 101 5.21 39.48 -24.47
CA GLN A 101 3.94 39.32 -25.17
C GLN A 101 4.05 39.54 -26.69
N PRO A 102 4.86 40.50 -27.21
CA PRO A 102 5.02 40.67 -28.66
C PRO A 102 5.72 39.49 -29.35
N ARG A 103 6.49 38.69 -28.60
CA ARG A 103 7.26 37.54 -29.10
C ARG A 103 6.43 36.26 -29.15
N TYR A 104 5.59 36.02 -28.14
CA TYR A 104 4.79 34.80 -28.03
C TYR A 104 3.32 35.04 -28.33
N GLU A 105 2.74 34.20 -29.19
CA GLU A 105 1.30 34.28 -29.42
C GLU A 105 0.53 33.68 -28.24
N GLN A 106 -0.30 34.50 -27.61
CA GLN A 106 -1.23 34.03 -26.58
C GLN A 106 -2.48 33.41 -27.24
N LYS A 107 -2.68 32.10 -27.08
CA LYS A 107 -3.95 31.45 -27.45
C LYS A 107 -4.94 31.47 -26.30
N GLY A 108 -6.20 31.75 -26.62
CA GLY A 108 -7.25 31.80 -25.62
C GLY A 108 -8.66 31.83 -26.19
N ILE A 109 -8.98 31.25 -27.35
CA ILE A 109 -10.40 31.16 -27.79
C ILE A 109 -10.75 29.69 -27.97
N ASP A 110 -11.76 29.20 -27.23
CA ASP A 110 -12.37 27.91 -27.53
C ASP A 110 -13.18 28.03 -28.83
N TYR A 111 -12.63 27.45 -29.90
CA TYR A 111 -13.20 27.52 -31.26
C TYR A 111 -14.60 26.90 -31.40
N ARG A 112 -15.08 26.16 -30.38
CA ARG A 112 -16.46 25.62 -30.33
C ARG A 112 -17.45 26.53 -29.62
N THR A 113 -16.99 27.40 -28.72
CA THR A 113 -17.85 28.19 -27.83
C THR A 113 -17.62 29.70 -27.92
N ASP A 114 -16.59 30.15 -28.66
CA ASP A 114 -16.21 31.56 -28.85
C ASP A 114 -15.94 32.30 -27.52
N GLN A 115 -15.55 31.54 -26.48
CA GLN A 115 -15.21 32.05 -25.15
C GLN A 115 -13.70 32.12 -24.95
N ASN A 116 -13.27 33.13 -24.19
CA ASN A 116 -11.89 33.27 -23.76
C ASN A 116 -11.52 32.06 -22.88
N ILE A 117 -10.44 31.34 -23.20
CA ILE A 117 -9.91 30.29 -22.35
C ILE A 117 -9.09 31.01 -21.27
N ASP A 118 -9.58 31.01 -20.02
CA ASP A 118 -8.98 31.75 -18.90
C ASP A 118 -7.55 31.29 -18.50
N THR A 119 -6.93 30.33 -19.20
CA THR A 119 -5.60 29.81 -18.85
C THR A 119 -4.54 30.27 -19.84
N LEU A 120 -3.30 30.46 -19.36
CA LEU A 120 -2.16 30.81 -20.22
C LEU A 120 -1.74 29.62 -21.10
N THR A 121 -1.67 29.88 -22.41
CA THR A 121 -0.97 29.06 -23.39
C THR A 121 -0.12 29.97 -24.25
N LEU A 122 1.18 29.72 -24.29
CA LEU A 122 2.16 30.43 -25.09
C LEU A 122 2.52 29.60 -26.31
N ARG A 123 2.67 30.27 -27.46
CA ARG A 123 3.13 29.65 -28.69
C ARG A 123 4.30 30.43 -29.28
N ASP A 124 5.38 29.71 -29.58
CA ASP A 124 6.44 30.15 -30.49
C ASP A 124 6.54 29.15 -31.65
N ASN A 125 6.50 29.65 -32.88
CA ASN A 125 6.46 28.82 -34.10
C ASN A 125 5.43 27.66 -34.03
N ASP A 126 5.90 26.41 -34.07
CA ASP A 126 5.08 25.18 -34.00
C ASP A 126 4.97 24.59 -32.56
N GLN A 127 5.62 25.20 -31.56
CA GLN A 127 5.59 24.73 -30.17
C GLN A 127 4.50 25.45 -29.36
N GLU A 128 3.68 24.69 -28.64
CA GLU A 128 2.60 25.20 -27.79
C GLU A 128 2.81 24.73 -26.35
N VAL A 129 2.92 25.67 -25.41
CA VAL A 129 3.17 25.40 -23.99
C VAL A 129 2.04 26.00 -23.14
N GLY A 130 1.28 25.13 -22.47
CA GLY A 130 0.13 25.52 -21.65
C GLY A 130 0.28 25.17 -20.17
N ILE A 131 -0.10 26.08 -19.27
CA ILE A 131 0.08 25.86 -17.81
C ILE A 131 -0.95 24.90 -17.19
N ARG A 132 -2.10 24.69 -17.85
CA ARG A 132 -3.23 23.90 -17.29
C ARG A 132 -2.98 22.39 -17.24
N GLY A 133 -2.28 21.83 -18.23
CA GLY A 133 -1.86 20.43 -18.18
C GLY A 133 -0.83 20.24 -17.07
N ARG A 134 0.15 21.13 -17.04
CA ARG A 134 1.31 21.08 -16.15
C ARG A 134 0.97 21.13 -14.66
N ILE A 135 -0.03 21.91 -14.25
CA ILE A 135 -0.40 21.97 -12.84
C ILE A 135 -0.99 20.63 -12.34
N ASN A 136 -1.56 19.81 -13.22
CA ASN A 136 -1.97 18.45 -12.86
C ASN A 136 -0.75 17.56 -12.64
N ASP A 137 0.24 17.63 -13.54
CA ASP A 137 1.49 16.85 -13.41
C ASP A 137 2.25 17.20 -12.12
N ILE A 138 2.29 18.48 -11.76
CA ILE A 138 2.84 18.95 -10.48
C ILE A 138 2.01 18.43 -9.30
N GLY A 139 0.68 18.43 -9.42
CA GLY A 139 -0.21 17.87 -8.41
C GLY A 139 0.06 16.38 -8.18
N ASP A 140 0.19 15.61 -9.25
CA ASP A 140 0.53 14.19 -9.21
C ASP A 140 1.93 13.96 -8.63
N PHE A 141 2.91 14.80 -8.96
CA PHE A 141 4.24 14.76 -8.34
C PHE A 141 4.15 14.95 -6.82
N PHE A 142 3.48 16.00 -6.34
CA PHE A 142 3.34 16.21 -4.90
C PHE A 142 2.54 15.09 -4.22
N HIS A 143 1.45 14.61 -4.81
CA HIS A 143 0.59 13.59 -4.20
C HIS A 143 1.21 12.19 -4.22
N GLN A 144 1.68 11.75 -5.37
CA GLN A 144 2.04 10.36 -5.65
C GLN A 144 3.53 10.10 -5.43
N THR A 145 4.39 11.08 -5.77
CA THR A 145 5.85 10.93 -5.66
C THR A 145 6.36 11.43 -4.31
N MET A 146 5.87 12.58 -3.84
CA MET A 146 6.36 13.23 -2.61
C MET A 146 5.44 13.02 -1.40
N ASN A 147 4.36 12.24 -1.51
CA ASN A 147 3.43 11.93 -0.41
C ASN A 147 2.85 13.18 0.30
N ARG A 148 2.68 14.29 -0.40
CA ARG A 148 2.12 15.54 0.13
C ARG A 148 0.61 15.57 -0.11
N THR A 149 -0.18 15.32 0.93
CA THR A 149 -1.62 15.01 0.81
C THR A 149 -2.53 16.17 0.46
N ASN A 150 -2.07 17.38 0.71
CA ASN A 150 -2.94 18.54 0.78
C ASN A 150 -2.66 19.56 -0.33
N PHE A 151 -1.87 19.19 -1.33
CA PHE A 151 -1.78 19.95 -2.56
C PHE A 151 -3.16 19.92 -3.26
N PRO A 152 -3.69 21.04 -3.76
CA PRO A 152 -5.07 21.10 -4.21
C PRO A 152 -5.26 20.58 -5.63
N ASN A 153 -6.34 19.84 -5.86
CA ASN A 153 -6.76 19.39 -7.20
C ASN A 153 -7.82 20.33 -7.77
N ALA A 154 -7.40 21.53 -8.22
CA ALA A 154 -8.29 22.52 -8.83
C ALA A 154 -7.56 23.36 -9.90
N PRO A 155 -7.03 22.72 -10.96
CA PRO A 155 -6.19 23.37 -11.98
C PRO A 155 -6.79 24.68 -12.53
N GLY A 156 -8.06 24.65 -12.93
CA GLY A 156 -8.73 25.81 -13.52
C GLY A 156 -8.90 27.00 -12.58
N HIS A 157 -8.96 26.78 -11.26
CA HIS A 157 -9.03 27.88 -10.29
C HIS A 157 -7.70 28.63 -10.19
N TYR A 158 -6.58 27.89 -10.17
CA TYR A 158 -5.26 28.49 -10.00
C TYR A 158 -4.72 29.06 -11.32
N THR A 159 -4.96 28.39 -12.45
CA THR A 159 -4.48 28.89 -13.74
C THR A 159 -5.38 29.96 -14.36
N GLY A 160 -6.61 30.13 -13.89
CA GLY A 160 -7.57 31.11 -14.39
C GLY A 160 -7.20 32.58 -14.12
N ASN A 161 -6.45 32.83 -13.04
CA ASN A 161 -6.05 34.17 -12.61
C ASN A 161 -4.54 34.39 -12.77
N TRP A 162 -3.91 33.74 -13.75
CA TRP A 162 -2.46 33.78 -13.93
C TRP A 162 -1.90 35.20 -14.10
N ARG A 163 -2.68 36.13 -14.68
CA ARG A 163 -2.29 37.54 -14.87
C ARG A 163 -2.06 38.30 -13.57
N ASP A 164 -2.71 37.90 -12.47
CA ASP A 164 -2.47 38.50 -11.15
C ASP A 164 -1.06 38.21 -10.62
N HIS A 165 -0.34 37.30 -11.29
CA HIS A 165 0.97 36.79 -10.87
C HIS A 165 2.02 36.94 -11.98
N ILE A 166 1.85 37.96 -12.84
CA ILE A 166 2.71 38.21 -14.00
C ILE A 166 4.17 38.40 -13.61
N GLU A 167 4.43 39.03 -12.48
CA GLU A 167 5.80 39.28 -11.99
C GLU A 167 6.61 37.99 -11.81
N ILE A 168 5.96 36.88 -11.44
CA ILE A 168 6.65 35.58 -11.30
C ILE A 168 6.94 34.97 -12.68
N LEU A 169 6.03 35.19 -13.63
CA LEU A 169 6.22 34.75 -15.01
C LEU A 169 7.33 35.55 -15.69
N GLU A 170 7.35 36.87 -15.53
CA GLU A 170 8.42 37.76 -16.03
C GLU A 170 9.78 37.33 -15.48
N SER A 171 9.88 37.10 -14.17
CA SER A 171 11.10 36.56 -13.58
C SER A 171 11.51 35.22 -14.20
N ALA A 172 10.56 34.31 -14.45
CA ALA A 172 10.86 33.04 -15.10
C ALA A 172 11.46 33.25 -16.51
N PHE A 173 11.01 34.27 -17.24
CA PHE A 173 11.56 34.69 -18.54
C PHE A 173 12.94 35.35 -18.43
N SER A 174 13.20 36.10 -17.35
CA SER A 174 14.48 36.77 -17.13
C SER A 174 15.60 35.81 -16.70
N LEU A 175 15.28 34.72 -16.02
CA LEU A 175 16.26 33.74 -15.55
C LEU A 175 16.90 32.98 -16.71
N SER A 176 18.19 32.65 -16.59
CA SER A 176 18.87 31.67 -17.46
C SER A 176 18.30 30.25 -17.25
N GLN A 177 18.74 29.29 -18.06
CA GLN A 177 18.39 27.89 -17.86
C GLN A 177 18.78 27.37 -16.46
N SER A 178 20.00 27.69 -15.98
CA SER A 178 20.43 27.30 -14.64
C SER A 178 19.61 27.99 -13.55
N GLY A 179 19.30 29.28 -13.75
CA GLY A 179 18.46 30.04 -12.83
C GLY A 179 17.03 29.50 -12.73
N ARG A 180 16.43 29.08 -13.85
CA ARG A 180 15.12 28.41 -13.87
C ARG A 180 15.17 27.07 -13.16
N ARG A 181 16.20 26.26 -13.40
CA ARG A 181 16.38 24.96 -12.72
C ARG A 181 16.46 25.13 -11.21
N GLU A 182 17.31 26.04 -10.74
CA GLU A 182 17.49 26.31 -9.32
C GLU A 182 16.21 26.89 -8.69
N SER A 183 15.51 27.78 -9.39
CA SER A 183 14.21 28.30 -8.94
C SER A 183 13.17 27.19 -8.81
N ALA A 184 13.10 26.28 -9.79
CA ALA A 184 12.18 25.14 -9.74
C ALA A 184 12.47 24.22 -8.55
N GLU A 185 13.74 23.91 -8.30
CA GLU A 185 14.18 23.12 -7.15
C GLU A 185 13.75 23.80 -5.85
N ARG A 186 14.14 25.06 -5.61
CA ARG A 186 13.79 25.80 -4.38
C ARG A 186 12.27 25.97 -4.17
N ILE A 187 11.48 26.11 -5.24
CA ILE A 187 10.01 26.13 -5.15
C ILE A 187 9.47 24.74 -4.72
N ILE A 188 10.05 23.65 -5.22
CA ILE A 188 9.69 22.30 -4.77
C ILE A 188 10.04 22.12 -3.29
N GLU A 189 11.24 22.52 -2.86
CA GLU A 189 11.67 22.48 -1.46
C GLU A 189 10.71 23.25 -0.54
N LEU A 190 10.32 24.46 -0.96
CA LEU A 190 9.29 25.24 -0.28
C LEU A 190 7.97 24.46 -0.16
N GLY A 191 7.56 23.77 -1.23
CA GLY A 191 6.41 22.88 -1.23
C GLY A 191 6.54 21.74 -0.20
N LEU A 192 7.73 21.13 -0.10
CA LEU A 192 7.99 20.07 0.87
C LEU A 192 7.95 20.55 2.32
N ASP A 193 8.40 21.77 2.60
CA ASP A 193 8.35 22.40 3.93
C ASP A 193 6.91 22.78 4.34
N CYS A 194 6.08 23.19 3.37
CA CYS A 194 4.75 23.74 3.66
C CYS A 194 3.60 22.74 3.55
N LEU A 195 3.72 21.72 2.69
CA LEU A 195 2.66 20.75 2.45
C LEU A 195 2.68 19.62 3.49
N GLN A 196 1.52 19.05 3.78
CA GLN A 196 1.40 17.99 4.78
C GLN A 196 1.87 16.66 4.21
N SER A 197 2.93 16.10 4.80
CA SER A 197 3.37 14.73 4.51
C SER A 197 2.36 13.69 4.98
N LYS A 198 2.34 12.55 4.30
CA LYS A 198 1.69 11.32 4.75
C LYS A 198 2.72 10.23 4.97
N ASP A 199 3.03 10.01 6.22
CA ASP A 199 3.75 8.81 6.61
C ASP A 199 2.75 7.69 6.89
N TYR A 200 2.93 6.55 6.22
CA TYR A 200 2.17 5.36 6.56
C TYR A 200 2.88 4.68 7.74
N PRO A 201 2.23 4.53 8.90
CA PRO A 201 2.86 3.90 10.05
C PRO A 201 3.20 2.46 9.69
N LYS A 202 4.50 2.15 9.68
CA LYS A 202 5.00 0.79 9.52
C LYS A 202 5.29 0.21 10.90
N ARG A 203 4.80 -1.00 11.17
CA ARG A 203 5.15 -1.73 12.39
C ARG A 203 6.47 -2.46 12.18
N GLU A 204 7.41 -2.27 13.10
CA GLU A 204 8.67 -3.00 13.14
C GLU A 204 8.83 -3.72 14.49
N PRO A 205 9.02 -5.05 14.52
CA PRO A 205 8.98 -5.96 13.36
C PRO A 205 7.56 -6.09 12.80
N ALA A 206 7.46 -6.48 11.53
CA ALA A 206 6.18 -6.83 10.91
C ALA A 206 5.45 -7.92 11.72
N PHE A 207 4.12 -7.94 11.63
CA PHE A 207 3.36 -9.01 12.24
C PHE A 207 3.74 -10.37 11.65
N SER A 208 3.93 -11.36 12.53
CA SER A 208 4.15 -12.75 12.15
C SER A 208 2.84 -13.40 11.68
N GLN A 209 2.93 -14.60 11.10
CA GLN A 209 1.79 -15.40 10.66
C GLN A 209 1.80 -16.76 11.39
N PRO A 210 1.62 -16.78 12.73
CA PRO A 210 1.90 -17.95 13.55
C PRO A 210 1.06 -19.17 13.18
N PHE A 211 -0.20 -18.98 12.79
CA PHE A 211 -1.09 -20.08 12.48
C PHE A 211 -0.83 -20.66 11.08
N LEU A 212 -0.44 -19.82 10.12
CA LEU A 212 0.04 -20.29 8.83
C LEU A 212 1.35 -21.08 8.97
N GLU A 213 2.26 -20.62 9.83
CA GLU A 213 3.49 -21.36 10.15
C GLU A 213 3.19 -22.71 10.81
N ILE A 214 2.17 -22.79 11.67
CA ILE A 214 1.71 -24.08 12.22
C ILE A 214 1.24 -25.01 11.11
N LEU A 215 0.37 -24.53 10.21
CA LEU A 215 -0.13 -25.36 9.10
C LEU A 215 1.02 -25.94 8.25
N ASN A 216 2.03 -25.13 7.93
CA ASN A 216 3.10 -25.49 7.00
C ASN A 216 4.23 -26.30 7.66
N ASN A 217 4.61 -25.95 8.89
CA ASN A 217 5.89 -26.34 9.48
C ASN A 217 5.79 -27.05 10.83
N TYR A 218 4.61 -27.10 11.47
CA TYR A 218 4.45 -27.82 12.73
C TYR A 218 4.37 -29.33 12.50
N GLU A 219 5.23 -30.09 13.21
CA GLU A 219 5.18 -31.54 13.16
C GLU A 219 3.92 -32.07 13.85
N ARG A 220 3.01 -32.68 13.09
CA ARG A 220 1.67 -33.09 13.59
C ARG A 220 1.65 -34.44 14.29
N LYS A 221 2.74 -35.21 14.20
CA LYS A 221 2.88 -36.53 14.81
C LYS A 221 3.91 -36.48 15.92
N HIS A 222 3.65 -37.20 17.00
CA HIS A 222 4.59 -37.36 18.10
C HIS A 222 4.28 -38.66 18.82
N ASP A 223 5.30 -39.41 19.24
CA ASP A 223 5.16 -40.77 19.80
C ASP A 223 4.27 -40.84 21.05
N ASN A 224 4.21 -39.73 21.80
CA ASN A 224 3.39 -39.60 23.01
C ASN A 224 2.01 -38.94 22.78
N GLU A 225 1.62 -38.72 21.53
CA GLU A 225 0.34 -38.11 21.15
C GLU A 225 -0.50 -39.08 20.32
N MET A 226 -1.82 -39.00 20.50
CA MET A 226 -2.75 -39.79 19.69
C MET A 226 -2.72 -39.31 18.24
N GLY A 227 -2.81 -40.25 17.29
CA GLY A 227 -2.88 -39.92 15.87
C GLY A 227 -4.06 -38.99 15.58
N GLY A 228 -3.82 -37.95 14.76
CA GLY A 228 -4.83 -36.96 14.40
C GLY A 228 -5.04 -35.83 15.42
N LEU A 229 -4.49 -35.93 16.64
CA LEU A 229 -4.68 -34.93 17.70
C LEU A 229 -4.30 -33.51 17.26
N ALA A 230 -3.07 -33.33 16.79
CA ALA A 230 -2.57 -32.01 16.40
C ALA A 230 -3.38 -31.42 15.23
N TYR A 231 -3.82 -32.27 14.29
CA TYR A 231 -4.59 -31.82 13.14
C TYR A 231 -6.02 -31.42 13.55
N GLN A 232 -6.71 -32.23 14.35
CA GLN A 232 -8.03 -31.86 14.86
C GLN A 232 -7.99 -30.59 15.72
N ALA A 233 -6.96 -30.42 16.55
CA ALA A 233 -6.75 -29.18 17.30
C ALA A 233 -6.55 -27.97 16.38
N MET A 234 -5.78 -28.13 15.29
CA MET A 234 -5.61 -27.09 14.28
C MET A 234 -6.93 -26.79 13.57
N VAL A 235 -7.71 -27.80 13.17
CA VAL A 235 -9.02 -27.59 12.54
C VAL A 235 -10.00 -26.90 13.51
N TYR A 236 -9.95 -27.22 14.80
CA TYR A 236 -10.73 -26.53 15.83
C TYR A 236 -10.32 -25.06 15.96
N GLY A 237 -9.02 -24.78 15.96
CA GLY A 237 -8.49 -23.42 15.92
C GLY A 237 -8.98 -22.64 14.71
N TYR A 238 -8.87 -23.23 13.52
CA TYR A 238 -9.40 -22.67 12.28
C TYR A 238 -10.91 -22.39 12.37
N ALA A 239 -11.71 -23.36 12.83
CA ALA A 239 -13.16 -23.20 12.97
C ALA A 239 -13.53 -22.11 13.97
N THR A 240 -12.77 -21.97 15.05
CA THR A 240 -12.95 -20.91 16.07
C THR A 240 -12.79 -19.52 15.46
N ALA A 241 -11.81 -19.36 14.57
CA ALA A 241 -11.54 -18.08 13.91
C ALA A 241 -12.46 -17.83 12.71
N GLU A 242 -12.87 -18.87 11.98
CA GLU A 242 -13.70 -18.74 10.79
C GLU A 242 -15.18 -18.55 11.11
N TRP A 243 -15.69 -19.24 12.15
CA TRP A 243 -17.08 -19.16 12.56
C TRP A 243 -17.24 -18.76 14.04
N PRO A 244 -16.75 -17.57 14.44
CA PRO A 244 -16.75 -17.14 15.84
C PRO A 244 -18.16 -16.90 16.41
N HIS A 245 -19.18 -16.85 15.55
CA HIS A 245 -20.58 -16.70 15.93
C HIS A 245 -21.25 -18.02 16.32
N LEU A 246 -20.62 -19.18 16.06
CA LEU A 246 -21.14 -20.49 16.41
C LEU A 246 -20.62 -20.95 17.77
N SER A 247 -21.47 -21.66 18.51
CA SER A 247 -21.06 -22.41 19.69
C SER A 247 -20.43 -23.73 19.25
N LEU A 248 -19.10 -23.80 19.28
CA LEU A 248 -18.36 -25.00 18.87
C LEU A 248 -18.37 -26.06 19.98
N ARG A 249 -18.64 -27.31 19.62
CA ARG A 249 -18.52 -28.49 20.46
C ARG A 249 -17.53 -29.45 19.82
N ALA A 250 -16.49 -29.79 20.57
CA ALA A 250 -15.54 -30.82 20.21
C ALA A 250 -15.22 -31.69 21.42
N SER A 251 -14.41 -32.72 21.23
CA SER A 251 -14.16 -33.77 22.21
C SER A 251 -12.80 -34.38 21.95
N SER A 252 -12.25 -35.03 22.97
CA SER A 252 -10.97 -35.70 22.87
C SER A 252 -10.98 -36.79 21.79
N VAL A 253 -9.84 -36.99 21.14
CA VAL A 253 -9.66 -38.03 20.11
C VAL A 253 -9.86 -39.44 20.66
N ARG A 254 -9.76 -39.61 21.99
CA ARG A 254 -10.00 -40.86 22.70
C ARG A 254 -11.49 -41.23 22.79
N THR A 255 -12.38 -40.27 22.59
CA THR A 255 -13.81 -40.42 22.85
C THR A 255 -14.59 -40.38 21.53
N GLY A 256 -14.74 -41.55 20.90
CA GLY A 256 -15.42 -41.67 19.60
C GLY A 256 -16.77 -40.93 19.54
N SER A 257 -16.96 -40.16 18.47
CA SER A 257 -18.08 -39.23 18.23
C SER A 257 -19.46 -39.86 18.44
N SER A 258 -19.63 -41.12 18.03
CA SER A 258 -20.87 -41.89 18.18
C SER A 258 -21.34 -42.10 19.62
N ARG A 259 -20.41 -42.12 20.59
CA ARG A 259 -20.74 -42.34 22.02
C ARG A 259 -21.27 -41.08 22.71
N GLN A 260 -21.17 -39.91 22.07
CA GLN A 260 -21.56 -38.62 22.64
C GLN A 260 -22.69 -37.93 21.86
N HIS A 261 -23.36 -38.64 20.95
CA HIS A 261 -24.38 -38.09 20.05
C HIS A 261 -23.88 -36.91 19.19
N ARG A 262 -22.60 -36.91 18.83
CA ARG A 262 -21.99 -35.91 17.94
C ARG A 262 -22.00 -36.37 16.50
N PHE A 263 -21.96 -35.43 15.57
CA PHE A 263 -22.06 -35.71 14.15
C PHE A 263 -20.70 -35.75 13.47
N GLY A 264 -19.81 -34.80 13.79
CA GLY A 264 -18.40 -34.82 13.40
C GLY A 264 -17.45 -34.69 14.58
N ASP A 265 -16.19 -34.45 14.25
CA ASP A 265 -15.14 -34.11 15.21
C ASP A 265 -15.39 -32.76 15.90
N ILE A 266 -15.92 -31.79 15.13
CA ILE A 266 -16.22 -30.43 15.58
C ILE A 266 -17.60 -30.02 15.04
N ASP A 267 -18.55 -29.80 15.95
CA ASP A 267 -19.92 -29.42 15.62
C ASP A 267 -20.14 -27.94 16.01
N GLY A 268 -20.67 -27.12 15.09
CA GLY A 268 -20.97 -25.71 15.29
C GLY A 268 -22.47 -25.44 15.36
N TYR A 269 -22.94 -24.92 16.49
CA TYR A 269 -24.36 -24.66 16.74
C TYR A 269 -24.71 -23.17 16.77
N HIS A 270 -25.89 -22.82 16.29
CA HIS A 270 -26.53 -21.52 16.51
C HIS A 270 -27.83 -21.74 17.28
N GLY A 271 -27.79 -21.54 18.60
CA GLY A 271 -28.87 -21.96 19.48
C GLY A 271 -29.02 -23.50 19.46
N PRO A 272 -30.22 -24.06 19.21
CA PRO A 272 -30.41 -25.51 19.12
C PRO A 272 -30.01 -26.10 17.77
N ASP A 273 -29.80 -25.27 16.75
CA ASP A 273 -29.60 -25.71 15.37
C ASP A 273 -28.14 -26.05 15.09
N LEU A 274 -27.89 -27.25 14.56
CA LEU A 274 -26.58 -27.63 14.05
C LEU A 274 -26.38 -26.96 12.68
N MET A 275 -25.44 -26.03 12.61
CA MET A 275 -25.18 -25.25 11.40
C MET A 275 -24.05 -25.85 10.57
N ILE A 276 -22.99 -26.30 11.24
CA ILE A 276 -21.78 -26.85 10.61
C ILE A 276 -21.34 -28.09 11.36
N SER A 277 -20.90 -29.12 10.65
CA SER A 277 -20.25 -30.31 11.21
C SER A 277 -18.97 -30.57 10.43
N ILE A 278 -17.85 -30.68 11.14
CA ILE A 278 -16.51 -30.81 10.55
C ILE A 278 -15.90 -32.15 10.96
N GLU A 279 -15.30 -32.84 9.99
CA GLU A 279 -14.54 -34.07 10.18
C GLU A 279 -13.10 -33.78 9.75
N ALA A 280 -12.12 -34.08 10.61
CA ALA A 280 -10.72 -33.74 10.40
C ALA A 280 -9.87 -34.98 10.12
N LYS A 281 -9.20 -35.04 8.96
CA LYS A 281 -8.38 -36.18 8.53
C LYS A 281 -6.97 -35.76 8.14
N ASP A 282 -5.97 -36.10 8.96
CA ASP A 282 -4.54 -35.83 8.66
C ASP A 282 -3.95 -36.87 7.70
N ARG A 283 -4.60 -37.06 6.54
CA ARG A 283 -4.20 -37.99 5.48
C ARG A 283 -4.74 -37.55 4.12
N ILE A 284 -4.24 -38.21 3.08
CA ILE A 284 -4.81 -38.14 1.73
C ILE A 284 -6.07 -39.01 1.74
N ILE A 285 -7.16 -38.50 1.16
CA ILE A 285 -8.43 -39.21 0.99
C ILE A 285 -8.59 -39.59 -0.48
N ASP A 286 -8.70 -40.89 -0.74
CA ASP A 286 -9.04 -41.48 -2.04
C ASP A 286 -10.47 -42.05 -2.04
N GLU A 287 -10.88 -42.70 -3.14
CA GLU A 287 -12.22 -43.29 -3.27
C GLU A 287 -12.48 -44.41 -2.24
N ASP A 288 -11.46 -45.20 -1.91
CA ASP A 288 -11.58 -46.35 -0.99
C ASP A 288 -11.78 -45.90 0.47
N ASP A 289 -11.27 -44.71 0.81
CA ASP A 289 -11.40 -44.13 2.15
C ASP A 289 -12.79 -43.54 2.44
N ILE A 290 -13.57 -43.13 1.43
CA ILE A 290 -14.80 -42.35 1.59
C ILE A 290 -15.79 -43.02 2.54
N ASP A 291 -16.15 -44.27 2.28
CA ASP A 291 -17.17 -44.98 3.06
C ASP A 291 -16.74 -45.18 4.51
N THR A 292 -15.45 -45.43 4.74
CA THR A 292 -14.91 -45.75 6.07
C THR A 292 -14.65 -44.51 6.91
N GLU A 293 -14.19 -43.42 6.30
CA GLU A 293 -13.76 -42.21 7.01
C GLU A 293 -14.83 -41.11 7.00
N LEU A 294 -15.65 -41.02 5.95
CA LEU A 294 -16.57 -39.89 5.71
C LEU A 294 -18.03 -40.33 5.48
N GLY A 295 -18.33 -41.62 5.45
CA GLY A 295 -19.68 -42.12 5.20
C GLY A 295 -20.74 -41.67 6.24
N THR A 296 -20.35 -41.36 7.48
CA THR A 296 -21.28 -40.78 8.48
C THR A 296 -21.59 -39.31 8.16
N MET A 297 -20.59 -38.57 7.68
CA MET A 297 -20.74 -37.18 7.26
C MET A 297 -21.61 -37.05 6.01
N MET A 298 -21.46 -37.93 5.02
CA MET A 298 -22.34 -37.97 3.85
C MET A 298 -23.80 -38.21 4.24
N LYS A 299 -24.06 -39.16 5.16
CA LYS A 299 -25.41 -39.39 5.69
C LYS A 299 -25.97 -38.18 6.42
N LEU A 300 -25.13 -37.34 7.05
CA LEU A 300 -25.58 -36.10 7.67
C LEU A 300 -25.95 -35.05 6.63
N ALA A 301 -25.12 -34.88 5.60
CA ALA A 301 -25.37 -33.98 4.49
C ALA A 301 -26.70 -34.33 3.78
N GLU A 302 -26.92 -35.61 3.49
CA GLU A 302 -28.16 -36.11 2.86
C GLU A 302 -29.41 -35.82 3.71
N ARG A 303 -29.30 -35.94 5.05
CA ARG A 303 -30.46 -35.99 5.96
C ARG A 303 -30.72 -34.70 6.70
N SER A 304 -29.92 -33.66 6.51
CA SER A 304 -30.03 -32.40 7.26
C SER A 304 -29.66 -31.19 6.42
N THR A 305 -29.90 -30.00 6.96
CA THR A 305 -29.44 -28.74 6.37
C THR A 305 -28.06 -28.31 6.89
N THR A 306 -27.38 -29.20 7.61
CA THR A 306 -26.06 -28.93 8.18
C THR A 306 -25.03 -28.82 7.07
N ILE A 307 -24.18 -27.78 7.13
CA ILE A 307 -23.03 -27.70 6.24
C ILE A 307 -22.00 -28.73 6.70
N SER A 308 -21.88 -29.82 5.96
CA SER A 308 -20.93 -30.89 6.23
C SER A 308 -19.58 -30.57 5.57
N ILE A 309 -18.50 -30.57 6.36
CA ILE A 309 -17.17 -30.16 5.90
C ILE A 309 -16.13 -31.24 6.25
N ALA A 310 -15.54 -31.84 5.22
CA ALA A 310 -14.34 -32.67 5.37
C ALA A 310 -13.10 -31.77 5.27
N VAL A 311 -12.33 -31.69 6.35
CA VAL A 311 -11.03 -31.02 6.35
C VAL A 311 -9.95 -32.09 6.33
N CYS A 312 -9.13 -32.11 5.27
CA CYS A 312 -8.14 -33.16 5.07
C CYS A 312 -6.81 -32.60 4.57
N LYS A 313 -5.74 -33.39 4.72
CA LYS A 313 -4.43 -32.98 4.20
C LYS A 313 -4.50 -32.76 2.67
N GLU A 314 -5.06 -33.73 1.97
CA GLU A 314 -5.26 -33.73 0.53
C GLU A 314 -6.43 -34.65 0.17
N VAL A 315 -7.05 -34.44 -0.99
CA VAL A 315 -8.10 -35.28 -1.54
C VAL A 315 -7.80 -35.55 -3.01
N GLU A 316 -7.95 -36.80 -3.44
CA GLU A 316 -7.85 -37.14 -4.85
C GLU A 316 -9.04 -36.56 -5.62
N LYS A 317 -8.88 -36.40 -6.94
CA LYS A 317 -9.84 -35.67 -7.75
C LYS A 317 -11.20 -36.37 -7.75
N GLU A 318 -11.20 -37.67 -7.94
CA GLU A 318 -12.39 -38.51 -8.03
C GLU A 318 -13.11 -38.56 -6.67
N ALA A 319 -12.36 -38.71 -5.58
CA ALA A 319 -12.93 -38.64 -4.23
C ALA A 319 -13.56 -37.27 -3.93
N ARG A 320 -12.95 -36.19 -4.43
CA ARG A 320 -13.52 -34.84 -4.30
C ARG A 320 -14.84 -34.70 -5.05
N GLU A 321 -14.94 -35.28 -6.25
CA GLU A 321 -16.16 -35.25 -7.05
C GLU A 321 -17.29 -35.99 -6.31
N ILE A 322 -17.04 -37.19 -5.79
CA ILE A 322 -18.02 -37.96 -4.99
C ILE A 322 -18.50 -37.18 -3.76
N LEU A 323 -17.56 -36.61 -2.99
CA LEU A 323 -17.93 -35.85 -1.78
C LEU A 323 -18.77 -34.61 -2.12
N GLN A 324 -18.48 -33.94 -3.24
CA GLN A 324 -19.25 -32.78 -3.68
C GLN A 324 -20.65 -33.15 -4.17
N GLU A 325 -20.81 -34.28 -4.86
CA GLU A 325 -22.12 -34.80 -5.27
C GLU A 325 -23.03 -35.11 -4.06
N GLU A 326 -22.41 -35.45 -2.93
CA GLU A 326 -23.07 -35.77 -1.65
C GLU A 326 -23.16 -34.55 -0.71
N ASP A 327 -23.04 -33.34 -1.25
CA ASP A 327 -23.11 -32.06 -0.52
C ASP A 327 -22.09 -31.91 0.64
N VAL A 328 -20.99 -32.67 0.61
CA VAL A 328 -19.87 -32.52 1.54
C VAL A 328 -18.83 -31.56 0.97
N LYS A 329 -18.59 -30.46 1.68
CA LYS A 329 -17.54 -29.49 1.31
C LYS A 329 -16.18 -30.04 1.70
N VAL A 330 -15.21 -29.94 0.80
CA VAL A 330 -13.84 -30.39 1.06
C VAL A 330 -12.88 -29.21 1.14
N ILE A 331 -12.19 -29.10 2.27
CA ILE A 331 -11.13 -28.11 2.52
C ILE A 331 -9.81 -28.86 2.73
N THR A 332 -8.84 -28.64 1.85
CA THR A 332 -7.50 -29.24 1.95
C THR A 332 -6.50 -28.33 2.68
N ASP A 333 -5.31 -28.84 3.04
CA ASP A 333 -4.21 -27.99 3.52
C ASP A 333 -3.82 -26.91 2.51
N LYS A 334 -3.93 -27.20 1.21
CA LYS A 334 -3.72 -26.22 0.14
C LYS A 334 -4.78 -25.12 0.18
N ASP A 335 -6.05 -25.48 0.40
CA ASP A 335 -7.14 -24.52 0.52
C ASP A 335 -6.97 -23.65 1.79
N LEU A 336 -6.62 -24.27 2.93
CA LEU A 336 -6.31 -23.56 4.17
C LEU A 336 -5.14 -22.58 3.99
N THR A 337 -4.07 -22.99 3.31
CA THR A 337 -2.91 -22.13 3.03
C THR A 337 -3.31 -20.87 2.27
N ILE A 338 -4.17 -21.01 1.25
CA ILE A 338 -4.66 -19.87 0.47
C ILE A 338 -5.50 -18.94 1.34
N GLN A 339 -6.39 -19.49 2.16
CA GLN A 339 -7.25 -18.70 3.04
C GLN A 339 -6.46 -17.97 4.14
N LEU A 340 -5.57 -18.68 4.84
CA LEU A 340 -4.77 -18.13 5.93
C LEU A 340 -3.83 -16.99 5.49
N ARG A 341 -3.38 -16.98 4.23
CA ARG A 341 -2.58 -15.86 3.67
C ARG A 341 -3.33 -14.53 3.66
N THR A 342 -4.67 -14.57 3.67
CA THR A 342 -5.51 -13.37 3.71
C THR A 342 -5.91 -12.98 5.13
N TRP A 343 -5.59 -13.80 6.13
CA TRP A 343 -5.89 -13.52 7.52
C TRP A 343 -4.85 -12.59 8.12
N ASP A 344 -5.32 -11.55 8.80
CA ASP A 344 -4.47 -10.69 9.62
C ASP A 344 -3.92 -11.46 10.84
N TYR A 345 -2.98 -10.82 11.54
CA TYR A 345 -2.38 -11.35 12.76
C TYR A 345 -3.40 -11.73 13.82
N HIS A 346 -4.45 -10.94 14.01
CA HIS A 346 -5.41 -11.13 15.09
C HIS A 346 -6.30 -12.34 14.83
N LYS A 347 -6.73 -12.56 13.59
CA LYS A 347 -7.50 -13.75 13.20
C LYS A 347 -6.63 -15.01 13.29
N GLN A 348 -5.36 -14.94 12.88
CA GLN A 348 -4.42 -16.04 13.08
C GLN A 348 -4.17 -16.34 14.56
N ASN A 349 -4.02 -15.29 15.39
CA ASN A 349 -3.84 -15.47 16.82
C ASN A 349 -5.09 -16.06 17.49
N LEU A 350 -6.30 -15.67 17.07
CA LEU A 350 -7.54 -16.28 17.53
C LEU A 350 -7.59 -17.77 17.22
N ALA A 351 -7.15 -18.18 16.04
CA ALA A 351 -7.07 -19.59 15.68
C ALA A 351 -6.05 -20.36 16.52
N LEU A 352 -4.88 -19.76 16.78
CA LEU A 352 -3.89 -20.31 17.70
C LEU A 352 -4.47 -20.49 19.12
N GLN A 353 -5.19 -19.49 19.65
CA GLN A 353 -5.85 -19.62 20.95
C GLN A 353 -6.89 -20.74 20.96
N GLY A 354 -7.66 -20.90 19.88
CA GLY A 354 -8.58 -22.04 19.73
C GLY A 354 -7.86 -23.39 19.76
N MET A 355 -6.73 -23.52 19.05
CA MET A 355 -5.91 -24.72 19.05
C MET A 355 -5.33 -25.03 20.44
N VAL A 356 -4.83 -24.02 21.16
CA VAL A 356 -4.35 -24.14 22.55
C VAL A 356 -5.49 -24.57 23.48
N HIS A 357 -6.67 -23.94 23.35
CA HIS A 357 -7.85 -24.31 24.14
C HIS A 357 -8.23 -25.76 23.94
N PHE A 358 -8.25 -26.24 22.69
CA PHE A 358 -8.55 -27.64 22.39
C PHE A 358 -7.57 -28.58 23.09
N LEU A 359 -6.26 -28.37 22.91
CA LEU A 359 -5.24 -29.25 23.50
C LEU A 359 -5.30 -29.26 25.03
N GLU A 360 -5.47 -28.09 25.64
CA GLU A 360 -5.40 -27.94 27.10
C GLU A 360 -6.69 -28.35 27.80
N HIS A 361 -7.86 -28.02 27.26
CA HIS A 361 -9.14 -28.14 27.97
C HIS A 361 -10.08 -29.20 27.38
N ILE A 362 -9.92 -29.56 26.11
CA ILE A 362 -10.77 -30.58 25.46
C ILE A 362 -10.06 -31.93 25.45
N GLU A 363 -8.78 -31.96 25.03
CA GLU A 363 -7.96 -33.17 25.09
C GLU A 363 -7.35 -33.39 26.48
N GLU A 364 -7.16 -32.32 27.27
CA GLU A 364 -6.45 -32.37 28.57
C GLU A 364 -5.01 -32.89 28.43
N ASN A 365 -4.30 -32.44 27.38
CA ASN A 365 -2.93 -32.85 27.08
C ASN A 365 -1.92 -31.68 27.19
N PRO A 366 -1.43 -31.38 28.41
CA PRO A 366 -0.50 -30.27 28.64
C PRO A 366 0.85 -30.48 27.94
N THR A 367 1.25 -31.71 27.67
CA THR A 367 2.48 -32.00 26.91
C THR A 367 2.36 -31.52 25.46
N ALA A 368 1.23 -31.80 24.82
CA ALA A 368 0.95 -31.32 23.46
C ALA A 368 0.82 -29.79 23.44
N THR A 369 0.15 -29.19 24.44
CA THR A 369 0.07 -27.73 24.59
C THR A 369 1.47 -27.10 24.68
N ARG A 370 2.35 -27.60 25.56
CA ARG A 370 3.72 -27.09 25.71
C ARG A 370 4.54 -27.27 24.42
N ARG A 371 4.35 -28.38 23.69
CA ARG A 371 5.02 -28.61 22.40
C ARG A 371 4.60 -27.57 21.35
N LEU A 372 3.31 -27.27 21.25
CA LEU A 372 2.78 -26.22 20.38
C LEU A 372 3.34 -24.85 20.77
N LEU A 373 3.29 -24.48 22.05
CA LEU A 373 3.77 -23.17 22.51
C LEU A 373 5.29 -23.00 22.32
N ARG A 374 6.08 -24.06 22.42
CA ARG A 374 7.51 -24.03 22.07
C ARG A 374 7.74 -23.76 20.58
N PHE A 375 6.92 -24.34 19.70
CA PHE A 375 6.96 -24.01 18.28
C PHE A 375 6.61 -22.53 18.05
N VAL A 376 5.53 -22.05 18.66
CA VAL A 376 5.10 -20.64 18.55
C VAL A 376 6.17 -19.68 19.05
N LYS A 377 6.89 -20.00 20.13
CA LYS A 377 7.98 -19.16 20.66
C LYS A 377 9.08 -18.87 19.62
N ASN A 378 9.33 -19.81 18.72
CA ASN A 378 10.32 -19.64 17.66
C ASN A 378 9.79 -18.78 16.49
N VAL A 379 8.47 -18.75 16.28
CA VAL A 379 7.81 -18.03 15.17
C VAL A 379 7.39 -16.62 15.57
N ASP A 380 6.79 -16.48 16.75
CA ASP A 380 6.27 -15.24 17.32
C ASP A 380 6.63 -15.18 18.81
N PRO A 381 7.84 -14.72 19.16
CA PRO A 381 8.32 -14.72 20.55
C PRO A 381 7.53 -13.76 21.46
N ASN A 382 6.71 -12.86 20.89
CA ASN A 382 5.89 -11.92 21.63
C ASN A 382 4.40 -12.32 21.64
N ASN A 383 4.08 -13.53 21.19
CA ASN A 383 2.68 -13.99 21.14
C ASN A 383 2.07 -14.09 22.55
N SER A 384 0.82 -13.64 22.69
CA SER A 384 0.10 -13.70 23.97
C SER A 384 -0.12 -15.12 24.49
N ALA A 385 -0.19 -16.13 23.62
CA ALA A 385 -0.32 -17.54 24.00
C ALA A 385 0.84 -18.04 24.86
N LEU A 386 2.03 -17.43 24.72
CA LEU A 386 3.24 -17.85 25.45
C LEU A 386 3.16 -17.59 26.96
N ALA A 387 2.20 -16.78 27.42
CA ALA A 387 1.91 -16.62 28.85
C ALA A 387 1.58 -17.96 29.53
N HIS A 388 1.19 -18.99 28.78
CA HIS A 388 0.87 -20.32 29.27
C HIS A 388 2.03 -21.34 29.16
N LEU A 389 3.21 -20.92 28.67
CA LEU A 389 4.35 -21.83 28.52
C LEU A 389 5.10 -22.06 29.85
N ASP A 390 5.16 -21.05 30.72
CA ASP A 390 5.97 -21.06 31.94
C ASP A 390 5.13 -21.41 33.18
N GLY A 391 4.77 -22.68 33.28
CA GLY A 391 4.24 -23.31 34.50
C GLY A 391 4.84 -24.71 34.66
N GLU A 392 5.83 -24.83 35.56
CA GLU A 392 6.59 -26.04 35.98
C GLU A 392 7.99 -26.26 35.38
N ASP A 393 8.90 -25.29 35.55
CA ASP A 393 10.36 -25.58 35.60
C ASP A 393 10.94 -25.40 37.03
N GLY A 394 10.11 -25.46 38.08
CA GLY A 394 10.58 -25.27 39.45
C GLY A 394 9.68 -25.86 40.52
N SER A 395 9.88 -27.13 40.84
CA SER A 395 9.72 -27.74 42.18
C SER A 395 10.16 -29.20 42.12
N SER A 396 11.46 -29.44 42.29
CA SER A 396 11.99 -30.68 42.86
C SER A 396 12.58 -30.38 44.23
#